data_AF-A0A7K1LAI4-F1
#
_entry.id   AF-A0A7K1LAI4-F1
#
_cell.length_a   1.000
_cell.length_b   1.000
_cell.length_c   1.000
_cell.angle_alpha   90.00
_cell.angle_beta   90.00
_cell.angle_gamma   90.00
#
_symmetry.space_group_name_H-M   'P 1'
#
loop_
_entity.id
_entity.type
_entity.pdbx_description
1 polymer ?
#
loop_
_entity_poly.entity_id
_entity_poly.type
_entity_poly.pdbx_seq_one_letter_code
_entity_poly.pdbx_strand_id
1 'polypeptide(L)'
;MMVNTIGPSEDACPGACNRRYRDAWAAYTTAHTAWRSTCAALSGTAAQLLADVPEDEDLAPDAYDALFAIVLPEEPGRLPDPPDEPEVPFTAGEAVTASGANVWCPRCRRRIRAALVEIGDLAATLEAWADGHRGAASGEHIPTRRTTAPSPSPITDMLDALYGMLADVERQWREHAGHPPRPGRSRGGDARQRTLAYLLEQADRILDNPGSPRFGRGILAWQARLLRATKSDPVVRRRPGRCPRCTWVNVLQTRDDGHIECRNCGRLMNEDEYQDDVVSVAGFDVVDETIAARAAS
;
A
#
# COMPACT_ATOMS: atom_id res chain seq x y z
N MET A 1 29.35 6.34 15.46
CA MET A 1 27.90 6.08 15.55
C MET A 1 27.33 6.24 14.15
N MET A 2 26.93 5.14 13.48
CA MET A 2 26.22 5.24 12.22
C MET A 2 24.81 5.75 12.54
N VAL A 3 24.51 7.00 12.16
CA VAL A 3 23.14 7.50 12.21
C VAL A 3 22.38 6.68 11.18
N ASN A 4 21.61 5.71 11.66
CA ASN A 4 20.74 4.91 10.82
C ASN A 4 19.63 5.86 10.33
N THR A 5 19.89 6.53 9.21
CA THR A 5 18.93 7.37 8.51
C THR A 5 17.95 6.41 7.83
N ILE A 6 17.03 5.87 8.64
CA ILE A 6 15.81 5.26 8.13
C ILE A 6 15.17 6.36 7.27
N GLY A 7 15.19 6.17 5.96
CA GLY A 7 14.66 7.16 5.04
C GLY A 7 13.16 7.32 5.28
N PRO A 8 12.60 8.53 5.15
CA PRO A 8 11.19 8.83 5.46
C PRO A 8 10.16 8.03 4.65
N SER A 9 10.59 7.25 3.66
CA SER A 9 9.76 6.30 2.91
C SER A 9 9.47 4.99 3.66
N GLU A 10 10.32 4.58 4.59
CA GLU A 10 10.17 3.33 5.34
C GLU A 10 9.13 3.44 6.46
N ASP A 11 8.97 4.65 7.01
CA ASP A 11 7.97 4.98 8.04
C ASP A 11 6.59 5.30 7.46
N ALA A 12 6.47 5.33 6.13
CA ALA A 12 5.22 5.64 5.45
C ALA A 12 4.27 4.43 5.44
N CYS A 13 2.98 4.69 5.72
CA CYS A 13 1.94 3.67 5.62
C CYS A 13 2.05 2.88 4.30
N PRO A 14 2.21 1.54 4.36
CA PRO A 14 2.47 0.72 3.18
C PRO A 14 1.23 0.51 2.29
N GLY A 15 0.09 1.09 2.69
CA GLY A 15 -1.16 1.07 1.95
C GLY A 15 -1.14 1.95 0.69
N ALA A 16 -2.21 1.84 -0.10
CA ALA A 16 -2.40 2.67 -1.29
C ALA A 16 -2.58 4.17 -0.94
N CYS A 17 -2.99 4.48 0.29
CA CYS A 17 -3.20 5.85 0.74
C CYS A 17 -1.93 6.70 0.73
N ASN A 18 -0.75 6.09 0.86
CA ASN A 18 0.53 6.81 0.84
C ASN A 18 1.41 6.43 -0.35
N ARG A 19 0.81 5.85 -1.42
CA ARG A 19 1.56 5.43 -2.60
C ARG A 19 2.27 6.60 -3.28
N ARG A 20 1.58 7.71 -3.52
CA ARG A 20 2.16 8.89 -4.19
C ARG A 20 3.38 9.43 -3.45
N TYR A 21 3.29 9.55 -2.13
CA TYR A 21 4.41 9.96 -1.28
C TYR A 21 5.58 8.96 -1.37
N ARG A 22 5.32 7.65 -1.25
CA ARG A 22 6.37 6.63 -1.36
C ARG A 22 7.03 6.62 -2.74
N ASP A 23 6.24 6.76 -3.81
CA ASP A 23 6.73 6.81 -5.19
C ASP A 23 7.61 8.07 -5.39
N ALA A 24 7.21 9.23 -4.85
CA ALA A 24 8.00 10.47 -4.90
C ALA A 24 9.31 10.36 -4.11
N TRP A 25 9.27 9.80 -2.90
CA TRP A 25 10.48 9.57 -2.10
C TRP A 25 11.41 8.53 -2.71
N ALA A 26 10.87 7.49 -3.34
CA ALA A 26 11.67 6.53 -4.09
C ALA A 26 12.40 7.22 -5.27
N ALA A 27 11.68 8.05 -6.04
CA ALA A 27 12.27 8.83 -7.12
C ALA A 27 13.36 9.78 -6.60
N TYR A 28 13.11 10.51 -5.51
CA TYR A 28 14.11 11.35 -4.85
C TYR A 28 15.34 10.55 -4.41
N THR A 29 15.15 9.40 -3.76
CA THR A 29 16.25 8.56 -3.28
C THR A 29 17.11 8.05 -4.44
N THR A 30 16.48 7.64 -5.55
CA THR A 30 17.17 7.27 -6.78
C THR A 30 17.96 8.45 -7.35
N ALA A 31 17.35 9.63 -7.47
CA ALA A 31 18.00 10.84 -7.99
C ALA A 31 19.18 11.28 -7.10
N HIS A 32 18.99 11.28 -5.78
CA HIS A 32 20.02 11.66 -4.81
C HIS A 32 21.18 10.67 -4.79
N THR A 33 20.90 9.36 -4.95
CA THR A 33 21.96 8.34 -5.10
C THR A 33 22.78 8.58 -6.37
N ALA A 34 22.12 8.88 -7.48
CA ALA A 34 22.80 9.20 -8.73
C ALA A 34 23.66 10.48 -8.61
N TRP A 35 23.10 11.54 -8.02
CA TRP A 35 23.82 12.78 -7.72
C TRP A 35 25.07 12.54 -6.87
N ARG A 36 24.96 11.78 -5.77
CA ARG A 36 26.12 11.42 -4.93
C ARG A 36 27.19 10.67 -5.71
N SER A 37 26.79 9.74 -6.58
CA SER A 37 27.71 9.01 -7.44
C SER A 37 28.44 9.95 -8.41
N THR A 38 27.74 10.92 -9.00
CA THR A 38 28.33 11.94 -9.87
C THR A 38 29.32 12.82 -9.11
N CYS A 39 28.94 13.34 -7.94
CA CYS A 39 29.82 14.16 -7.11
C CYS A 39 31.09 13.39 -6.68
N ALA A 40 30.95 12.11 -6.33
CA ALA A 40 32.09 11.26 -5.98
C ALA A 40 33.02 11.03 -7.19
N ALA A 41 32.47 10.80 -8.38
CA ALA A 41 33.25 10.66 -9.61
C ALA A 41 34.00 11.95 -9.95
N LEU A 42 33.34 13.10 -9.93
CA LEU A 42 33.96 14.41 -10.16
C LEU A 42 35.09 14.70 -9.16
N SER A 43 34.84 14.40 -7.87
CA SER A 43 35.84 14.56 -6.82
C SER A 43 37.05 13.64 -7.03
N GLY A 44 36.82 12.40 -7.48
CA GLY A 44 37.88 11.45 -7.82
C GLY A 44 38.72 11.93 -9.01
N THR A 45 38.09 12.41 -10.07
CA THR A 45 38.78 12.98 -11.23
C THR A 45 39.58 14.23 -10.86
N ALA A 46 39.01 15.12 -10.04
CA ALA A 46 39.72 16.31 -9.58
C ALA A 46 40.95 15.95 -8.73
N ALA A 47 40.84 14.96 -7.83
CA ALA A 47 41.95 14.50 -7.03
C ALA A 47 43.07 13.88 -7.87
N GLN A 48 42.72 13.10 -8.90
CA GLN A 48 43.67 12.52 -9.86
C GLN A 48 44.44 13.63 -10.60
N LEU A 49 43.72 14.60 -11.17
CA LEU A 49 44.34 15.71 -11.89
C LEU A 49 45.25 16.55 -10.98
N LEU A 50 44.83 16.80 -9.73
CA LEU A 50 45.64 17.53 -8.73
C LEU A 50 46.94 16.78 -8.40
N ALA A 51 46.90 15.45 -8.36
CA ALA A 51 48.09 14.63 -8.13
C ALA A 51 49.04 14.62 -9.34
N ASP A 52 48.51 14.82 -10.55
CA ASP A 52 49.26 14.86 -11.80
C ASP A 52 49.80 16.26 -12.14
N VAL A 53 49.47 17.31 -11.36
CA VAL A 53 50.01 18.66 -11.54
C VAL A 53 51.53 18.61 -11.31
N PRO A 54 52.36 18.92 -12.32
CA PRO A 54 53.81 18.90 -12.17
C PRO A 54 54.25 19.96 -11.13
N GLU A 55 55.30 19.65 -10.36
CA GLU A 55 55.88 20.59 -9.36
C GLU A 55 56.53 21.84 -10.00
N ASP A 56 56.62 21.89 -11.33
CA ASP A 56 57.16 23.02 -12.08
C ASP A 56 56.15 24.18 -12.08
N GLU A 57 56.49 25.27 -11.38
CA GLU A 57 55.64 26.47 -11.22
C GLU A 57 55.22 27.09 -12.55
N ASP A 58 56.02 26.93 -13.61
CA ASP A 58 55.74 27.50 -14.93
C ASP A 58 54.66 26.73 -15.72
N LEU A 59 54.36 25.48 -15.34
CA LEU A 59 53.34 24.62 -15.98
C LEU A 59 52.04 24.50 -15.16
N ALA A 60 52.04 24.99 -13.92
CA ALA A 60 50.88 24.92 -13.02
C ALA A 60 49.61 25.64 -13.54
N PRO A 61 49.66 26.82 -14.20
CA PRO A 61 48.45 27.55 -14.60
C PRO A 61 47.56 26.77 -15.56
N ASP A 62 48.14 26.13 -16.58
CA ASP A 62 47.42 25.36 -17.59
C ASP A 62 46.77 24.10 -16.99
N ALA A 63 47.43 23.49 -16.00
CA ALA A 63 46.89 22.34 -15.29
C ALA A 63 45.71 22.73 -14.38
N TYR A 64 45.77 23.90 -13.73
CA TYR A 64 44.65 24.43 -12.96
C TYR A 64 43.46 24.83 -13.84
N ASP A 65 43.68 25.41 -15.02
CA ASP A 65 42.62 25.74 -15.98
C ASP A 65 41.94 24.47 -16.52
N ALA A 66 42.70 23.41 -16.79
CA ALA A 66 42.15 22.11 -17.19
C ALA A 66 41.34 21.43 -16.06
N LEU A 67 41.81 21.53 -14.81
CA LEU A 67 41.08 21.11 -13.62
C LEU A 67 39.76 21.87 -13.46
N PHE A 68 39.81 23.19 -13.66
CA PHE A 68 38.63 24.04 -13.63
C PHE A 68 37.64 23.63 -14.72
N ALA A 69 38.08 23.41 -15.96
CA ALA A 69 37.21 23.05 -17.08
C ALA A 69 36.53 21.68 -16.92
N ILE A 70 37.19 20.68 -16.33
CA ILE A 70 36.65 19.33 -16.14
C ILE A 70 35.66 19.26 -14.99
N VAL A 71 35.92 19.99 -13.91
CA VAL A 71 35.02 20.02 -12.76
C VAL A 71 33.77 20.87 -13.09
N LEU A 72 33.84 21.81 -14.05
CA LEU A 72 32.92 22.96 -14.10
C LEU A 72 32.55 23.41 -15.54
N PRO A 73 31.49 22.86 -16.15
CA PRO A 73 31.11 23.24 -17.51
C PRO A 73 30.34 24.56 -17.65
N GLU A 74 29.76 25.15 -16.58
CA GLU A 74 28.88 26.34 -16.72
C GLU A 74 29.14 27.49 -15.72
N GLU A 75 29.64 27.24 -14.50
CA GLU A 75 30.15 28.27 -13.58
C GLU A 75 31.36 27.74 -12.80
N PRO A 76 32.51 28.46 -12.78
CA PRO A 76 33.71 27.97 -12.11
C PRO A 76 33.51 27.85 -10.58
N GLY A 77 33.40 26.61 -10.07
CA GLY A 77 33.45 26.25 -8.64
C GLY A 77 32.22 25.52 -8.09
N ARG A 78 31.14 25.35 -8.86
CA ARG A 78 29.87 24.82 -8.36
C ARG A 78 29.64 23.35 -8.75
N LEU A 79 29.55 22.46 -7.76
CA LEU A 79 29.02 21.10 -7.93
C LEU A 79 27.57 21.13 -8.44
N PRO A 80 27.08 20.10 -9.16
CA PRO A 80 25.66 20.03 -9.49
C PRO A 80 24.84 20.17 -8.21
N ASP A 81 23.78 20.97 -8.27
CA ASP A 81 22.90 21.11 -7.12
C ASP A 81 22.27 19.74 -6.78
N PRO A 82 22.10 19.40 -5.49
CA PRO A 82 21.39 18.21 -5.10
C PRO A 82 19.95 18.27 -5.63
N PRO A 83 19.32 17.12 -5.94
CA PRO A 83 17.91 17.11 -6.31
C PRO A 83 17.08 17.68 -5.17
N ASP A 84 16.03 18.43 -5.49
CA ASP A 84 15.11 18.98 -4.50
C ASP A 84 14.39 17.86 -3.75
N GLU A 85 14.22 18.05 -2.44
CA GLU A 85 13.36 17.17 -1.66
C GLU A 85 11.92 17.27 -2.17
N PRO A 86 11.20 16.14 -2.26
CA PRO A 86 9.88 16.14 -2.87
C PRO A 86 8.89 16.90 -1.98
N GLU A 87 8.43 18.06 -2.46
CA GLU A 87 7.30 18.80 -1.90
C GLU A 87 5.96 18.12 -2.24
N VAL A 88 5.82 16.82 -1.93
CA VAL A 88 4.49 16.19 -2.01
C VAL A 88 3.71 16.66 -0.79
N PRO A 89 2.69 17.52 -0.94
CA PRO A 89 1.86 17.90 0.19
C PRO A 89 1.31 16.61 0.76
N PHE A 90 1.67 16.35 2.02
CA PHE A 90 1.08 15.27 2.78
C PHE A 90 -0.41 15.58 2.79
N THR A 91 -1.21 14.87 1.98
CA THR A 91 -2.63 15.19 1.85
C THR A 91 -3.23 15.10 3.25
N ALA A 92 -3.67 16.26 3.77
CA ALA A 92 -3.96 16.57 5.17
C ALA A 92 -5.08 15.71 5.78
N GLY A 93 -4.73 14.44 6.06
CA GLY A 93 -5.48 13.45 6.84
C GLY A 93 -4.50 12.56 7.60
N GLU A 94 -3.48 13.20 8.17
CA GLU A 94 -2.25 12.70 8.77
C GLU A 94 -2.42 11.49 9.71
N ALA A 95 -1.50 10.54 9.55
CA ALA A 95 -0.62 10.21 10.66
C ALA A 95 0.75 10.01 10.03
N VAL A 96 1.59 11.05 10.09
CA VAL A 96 3.03 10.84 9.96
C VAL A 96 3.42 10.00 11.15
N THR A 97 4.10 8.93 10.78
CA THR A 97 4.95 8.06 11.55
C THR A 97 5.99 8.73 12.46
N ALA A 98 5.79 9.94 13.01
CA ALA A 98 6.85 10.68 13.71
C ALA A 98 7.53 9.71 14.69
N SER A 99 8.84 9.54 14.52
CA SER A 99 9.66 8.44 15.05
C SER A 99 9.10 7.84 16.34
N GLY A 100 8.32 6.77 16.22
CA GLY A 100 7.54 6.17 17.31
C GLY A 100 6.05 5.94 17.02
N ALA A 101 5.51 6.41 15.90
CA ALA A 101 4.11 6.20 15.57
C ALA A 101 3.86 4.97 14.65
N ASN A 102 2.62 4.51 14.63
CA ASN A 102 2.13 3.26 14.01
C ASN A 102 2.45 3.08 12.50
N VAL A 103 2.98 1.91 12.13
CA VAL A 103 3.32 1.50 10.74
C VAL A 103 2.17 1.69 9.74
N TRP A 104 0.93 1.58 10.20
CA TRP A 104 -0.27 1.78 9.39
C TRP A 104 -1.04 3.00 9.84
N CYS A 105 -1.49 3.82 8.89
CA CYS A 105 -2.37 4.94 9.21
C CYS A 105 -3.72 4.44 9.79
N PRO A 106 -4.43 5.24 10.60
CA PRO A 106 -5.68 4.85 11.24
C PRO A 106 -6.76 4.34 10.28
N ARG A 107 -6.78 4.85 9.04
CA ARG A 107 -7.70 4.38 7.99
C ARG A 107 -7.37 2.96 7.53
N CYS A 108 -6.09 2.67 7.27
CA CYS A 108 -5.66 1.34 6.86
C CYS A 108 -5.83 0.32 7.98
N ARG A 109 -5.56 0.70 9.24
CA ARG A 109 -5.82 -0.17 10.40
C ARG A 109 -7.28 -0.60 10.49
N ARG A 110 -8.21 0.37 10.45
CA ARG A 110 -9.66 0.09 10.43
C ARG A 110 -10.04 -0.85 9.28
N ARG A 111 -9.50 -0.62 8.08
CA ARG A 111 -9.75 -1.47 6.92
C ARG A 111 -9.24 -2.89 7.11
N ILE A 112 -8.05 -3.08 7.66
CA ILE A 112 -7.46 -4.41 7.89
C ILE A 112 -8.27 -5.16 8.97
N ARG A 113 -8.70 -4.48 10.03
CA ARG A 113 -9.58 -5.08 11.06
C ARG A 113 -10.91 -5.54 10.46
N ALA A 114 -11.56 -4.68 9.68
CA ALA A 114 -12.80 -5.04 8.99
C ALA A 114 -12.59 -6.25 8.07
N ALA A 115 -11.49 -6.26 7.31
CA ALA A 115 -11.15 -7.38 6.45
C ALA A 115 -10.92 -8.69 7.22
N LEU A 116 -10.29 -8.66 8.40
CA LEU A 116 -10.13 -9.85 9.25
C LEU A 116 -11.46 -10.45 9.71
N VAL A 117 -12.41 -9.59 10.11
CA VAL A 117 -13.76 -10.04 10.50
C VAL A 117 -14.45 -10.69 9.30
N GLU A 118 -14.46 -9.99 8.17
CA GLU A 118 -15.15 -10.43 6.96
C GLU A 118 -14.56 -11.73 6.37
N ILE A 119 -13.25 -11.95 6.50
CA ILE A 119 -12.61 -13.22 6.11
C ILE A 119 -13.27 -14.41 6.82
N GLY A 120 -13.66 -14.26 8.09
CA GLY A 120 -14.34 -15.32 8.84
C GLY A 120 -15.69 -15.68 8.22
N ASP A 121 -16.49 -14.67 7.89
CA ASP A 121 -17.83 -14.81 7.30
C ASP A 121 -17.77 -15.37 5.87
N LEU A 122 -16.84 -14.85 5.06
CA LEU A 122 -16.62 -15.32 3.68
C LEU A 122 -16.11 -16.77 3.66
N ALA A 123 -15.22 -17.14 4.59
CA ALA A 123 -14.73 -18.50 4.70
C ALA A 123 -15.85 -19.47 5.14
N ALA A 124 -16.70 -19.08 6.08
CA ALA A 124 -17.86 -19.87 6.49
C ALA A 124 -18.86 -20.05 5.32
N THR A 125 -19.06 -18.99 4.52
CA THR A 125 -19.91 -19.05 3.31
C THR A 125 -19.36 -20.05 2.28
N LEU A 126 -18.05 -20.04 2.02
CA LEU A 126 -17.42 -21.01 1.12
C LEU A 126 -17.47 -22.45 1.64
N GLU A 127 -17.25 -22.65 2.94
CA GLU A 127 -17.32 -23.97 3.58
C GLU A 127 -18.73 -24.57 3.41
N ALA A 128 -19.78 -23.77 3.62
CA ALA A 128 -21.15 -24.20 3.37
C ALA A 128 -21.43 -24.58 1.90
N TRP A 129 -20.68 -24.05 0.93
CA TRP A 129 -20.78 -24.44 -0.48
C TRP A 129 -20.03 -25.74 -0.78
N ALA A 130 -18.90 -25.97 -0.09
CA ALA A 130 -18.10 -27.17 -0.24
C ALA A 130 -18.83 -28.43 0.27
N ASP A 131 -19.64 -28.30 1.32
CA ASP A 131 -20.41 -29.40 1.92
C ASP A 131 -21.59 -29.90 1.06
N GLY A 132 -21.78 -29.36 -0.15
CA GLY A 132 -22.83 -29.78 -1.07
C GLY A 132 -24.25 -29.31 -0.71
N HIS A 133 -24.38 -28.43 0.30
CA HIS A 133 -25.67 -27.87 0.71
C HIS A 133 -26.29 -26.92 -0.33
N ARG A 134 -25.52 -26.45 -1.31
CA ARG A 134 -26.08 -25.92 -2.57
C ARG A 134 -25.99 -27.03 -3.60
N GLY A 135 -27.12 -27.70 -3.85
CA GLY A 135 -27.26 -28.58 -5.00
C GLY A 135 -26.72 -27.85 -6.23
N ALA A 136 -25.92 -28.54 -7.05
CA ALA A 136 -25.12 -28.01 -8.15
C ALA A 136 -25.95 -27.28 -9.24
N ALA A 137 -26.53 -26.14 -8.90
CA ALA A 137 -27.33 -25.29 -9.77
C ALA A 137 -26.43 -24.22 -10.37
N SER A 138 -25.36 -24.63 -11.05
CA SER A 138 -24.78 -23.92 -12.20
C SER A 138 -23.58 -24.72 -12.67
N GLY A 139 -23.73 -25.43 -13.79
CA GLY A 139 -22.64 -25.96 -14.61
C GLY A 139 -21.83 -24.83 -15.23
N GLU A 140 -21.23 -23.98 -14.40
CA GLU A 140 -20.49 -22.82 -14.82
C GLU A 140 -19.07 -23.24 -15.14
N HIS A 141 -18.78 -23.21 -16.44
CA HIS A 141 -17.48 -23.49 -17.02
C HIS A 141 -16.44 -22.54 -16.43
N ILE A 142 -15.59 -23.03 -15.51
CA ILE A 142 -14.37 -22.32 -15.14
C ILE A 142 -13.45 -22.39 -16.37
N PRO A 143 -13.08 -21.27 -17.01
CA PRO A 143 -12.18 -21.30 -18.16
C PRO A 143 -10.79 -21.79 -17.71
N THR A 144 -10.48 -23.04 -18.04
CA THR A 144 -9.23 -23.70 -17.68
C THR A 144 -8.13 -23.31 -18.67
N ARG A 145 -7.40 -22.23 -18.34
CA ARG A 145 -6.10 -21.92 -18.96
C ARG A 145 -4.93 -22.41 -18.11
N ARG A 146 -5.06 -23.57 -17.46
CA ARG A 146 -3.99 -24.22 -16.70
C ARG A 146 -3.74 -25.63 -17.23
N THR A 147 -2.47 -25.95 -17.43
CA THR A 147 -1.94 -27.21 -17.95
C THR A 147 -1.98 -28.37 -16.94
N THR A 148 -2.35 -28.11 -15.69
CA THR A 148 -2.52 -29.14 -14.65
C THR A 148 -4.00 -29.38 -14.38
N ALA A 149 -4.37 -30.65 -14.18
CA ALA A 149 -5.72 -31.04 -13.78
C ALA A 149 -6.12 -30.28 -12.50
N PRO A 150 -7.30 -29.64 -12.46
CA PRO A 150 -7.77 -28.95 -11.26
C PRO A 150 -7.91 -29.95 -10.11
N SER A 151 -7.57 -29.50 -8.90
CA SER A 151 -7.81 -30.26 -7.67
C SER A 151 -9.30 -30.65 -7.58
N PRO A 152 -9.63 -31.83 -7.05
CA PRO A 152 -11.02 -32.27 -6.90
C PRO A 152 -11.85 -31.36 -5.98
N SER A 153 -11.22 -30.57 -5.08
CA SER A 153 -11.92 -29.57 -4.27
C SER A 153 -11.15 -28.24 -4.19
N PRO A 154 -11.32 -27.34 -5.18
CA PRO A 154 -10.62 -26.06 -5.21
C PRO A 154 -11.01 -25.13 -4.04
N ILE A 155 -12.20 -25.31 -3.45
CA ILE A 155 -12.64 -24.54 -2.28
C ILE A 155 -11.86 -24.99 -1.04
N THR A 156 -11.75 -26.30 -0.80
CA THR A 156 -11.01 -26.85 0.34
C THR A 156 -9.54 -26.40 0.28
N ASP A 157 -8.89 -26.50 -0.88
CA ASP A 157 -7.51 -26.04 -1.06
C ASP A 157 -7.35 -24.54 -0.74
N MET A 158 -8.33 -23.72 -1.12
CA MET A 158 -8.32 -22.29 -0.84
C MET A 158 -8.45 -22.01 0.66
N LEU A 159 -9.34 -22.73 1.35
CA LEU A 159 -9.55 -22.60 2.80
C LEU A 159 -8.34 -23.12 3.60
N ASP A 160 -7.70 -24.19 3.15
CA ASP A 160 -6.48 -24.72 3.76
C ASP A 160 -5.31 -23.76 3.58
N ALA A 161 -5.15 -23.17 2.39
CA ALA A 161 -4.13 -22.15 2.14
C ALA A 161 -4.37 -20.87 2.96
N LEU A 162 -5.64 -20.46 3.13
CA LEU A 162 -6.01 -19.35 4.02
C LEU A 162 -5.62 -19.67 5.47
N TYR A 163 -6.01 -20.86 5.95
CA TYR A 163 -5.71 -21.29 7.31
C TYR A 163 -4.21 -21.39 7.56
N GLY A 164 -3.44 -21.97 6.64
CA GLY A 164 -1.98 -22.04 6.73
C GLY A 164 -1.34 -20.65 6.89
N MET A 165 -1.77 -19.68 6.08
CA MET A 165 -1.31 -18.30 6.20
C MET A 165 -1.66 -17.69 7.56
N LEU A 166 -2.90 -17.82 8.02
CA LEU A 166 -3.34 -17.27 9.30
C LEU A 166 -2.61 -17.93 10.49
N ALA A 167 -2.42 -19.24 10.45
CA ALA A 167 -1.73 -20.01 11.48
C ALA A 167 -0.23 -19.65 11.53
N ASP A 168 0.40 -19.40 10.39
CA ASP A 168 1.78 -18.94 10.31
C ASP A 168 1.94 -17.54 10.93
N VAL A 169 1.01 -16.62 10.66
CA VAL A 169 1.00 -15.28 11.28
C VAL A 169 0.79 -15.40 12.80
N GLU A 170 -0.19 -16.18 13.25
CA GLU A 170 -0.42 -16.41 14.69
C GLU A 170 0.84 -16.97 15.37
N ARG A 171 1.49 -17.97 14.77
CA ARG A 171 2.71 -18.57 15.32
C ARG A 171 3.84 -17.55 15.45
N GLN A 172 4.13 -16.82 14.37
CA GLN A 172 5.17 -15.78 14.36
C GLN A 172 4.88 -14.69 15.39
N TRP A 173 3.62 -14.28 15.52
CA TRP A 173 3.24 -13.25 16.49
C TRP A 173 3.34 -13.74 17.93
N ARG A 174 2.90 -14.98 18.22
CA ARG A 174 3.03 -15.58 19.56
C ARG A 174 4.49 -15.67 19.99
N GLU A 175 5.35 -16.13 19.09
CA GLU A 175 6.79 -16.20 19.30
C GLU A 175 7.38 -14.81 19.56
N HIS A 176 7.06 -13.82 18.72
CA HIS A 176 7.53 -12.45 18.88
C HIS A 176 7.06 -11.80 20.19
N ALA A 177 5.79 -12.00 20.57
CA ALA A 177 5.20 -11.41 21.77
C ALA A 177 5.47 -12.22 23.06
N GLY A 178 6.15 -13.36 22.97
CA GLY A 178 6.37 -14.26 24.11
C GLY A 178 5.09 -14.89 24.66
N HIS A 179 4.03 -14.99 23.85
CA HIS A 179 2.79 -15.64 24.26
C HIS A 179 2.97 -17.17 24.24
N PRO A 180 2.22 -17.92 25.06
CA PRO A 180 2.23 -19.38 25.00
C PRO A 180 1.93 -19.89 23.57
N PRO A 181 2.54 -21.02 23.19
CA PRO A 181 2.22 -21.65 21.91
C PRO A 181 0.73 -21.97 21.88
N ARG A 182 0.19 -22.04 20.66
CA ARG A 182 -1.22 -22.36 20.44
C ARG A 182 -1.59 -23.65 21.20
N PRO A 183 -2.69 -23.66 21.99
CA PRO A 183 -3.15 -24.87 22.65
C PRO A 183 -3.41 -25.98 21.61
N GLY A 184 -3.18 -27.23 22.01
CA GLY A 184 -3.19 -28.40 21.13
C GLY A 184 -4.47 -28.59 20.30
N ARG A 185 -4.32 -29.40 19.23
CA ARG A 185 -5.15 -29.51 18.02
C ARG A 185 -6.67 -29.45 18.24
N SER A 186 -7.30 -28.34 17.87
CA SER A 186 -8.61 -28.39 17.21
C SER A 186 -8.42 -28.71 15.72
N ARG A 187 -9.40 -29.39 15.09
CA ARG A 187 -9.38 -29.74 13.65
C ARG A 187 -10.39 -28.89 12.88
N GLY A 188 -10.11 -28.61 11.60
CA GLY A 188 -11.06 -27.98 10.68
C GLY A 188 -11.43 -26.54 11.02
N GLY A 189 -12.71 -26.18 10.80
CA GLY A 189 -13.23 -24.83 10.99
C GLY A 189 -13.01 -24.22 12.38
N ASP A 190 -13.08 -25.01 13.46
CA ASP A 190 -12.82 -24.53 14.83
C ASP A 190 -11.39 -24.00 14.99
N ALA A 191 -10.42 -24.65 14.34
CA ALA A 191 -9.04 -24.16 14.35
C ALA A 191 -8.93 -22.80 13.66
N ARG A 192 -9.57 -22.62 12.50
CA ARG A 192 -9.57 -21.34 11.79
C ARG A 192 -10.21 -20.23 12.61
N GLN A 193 -11.36 -20.48 13.23
CA GLN A 193 -12.07 -19.48 14.05
C GLN A 193 -11.27 -19.05 15.28
N ARG A 194 -10.62 -19.99 15.99
CA ARG A 194 -9.74 -19.63 17.12
C ARG A 194 -8.55 -18.77 16.70
N THR A 195 -7.95 -19.07 15.55
CA THR A 195 -6.87 -18.25 14.99
C THR A 195 -7.35 -16.84 14.66
N LEU A 196 -8.50 -16.73 13.97
CA LEU A 196 -9.08 -15.42 13.65
C LEU A 196 -9.40 -14.61 14.91
N ALA A 197 -9.99 -15.23 15.93
CA ALA A 197 -10.29 -14.59 17.20
C ALA A 197 -9.01 -14.05 17.87
N TYR A 198 -7.95 -14.87 17.95
CA TYR A 198 -6.67 -14.43 18.49
C TYR A 198 -6.05 -13.28 17.68
N LEU A 199 -6.07 -13.38 16.34
CA LEU A 199 -5.52 -12.33 15.47
C LEU A 199 -6.32 -11.03 15.56
N LEU A 200 -7.65 -11.09 15.73
CA LEU A 200 -8.50 -9.92 15.92
C LEU A 200 -8.23 -9.22 17.26
N GLU A 201 -8.04 -9.99 18.33
CA GLU A 201 -7.66 -9.48 19.64
C GLU A 201 -6.30 -8.78 19.60
N GLN A 202 -5.33 -9.37 18.89
CA GLN A 202 -3.97 -8.85 18.79
C GLN A 202 -3.75 -7.87 17.62
N ALA A 203 -4.78 -7.60 16.80
CA ALA A 203 -4.64 -6.90 15.53
C ALA A 203 -3.93 -5.55 15.66
N ASP A 204 -4.25 -4.78 16.70
CA ASP A 204 -3.65 -3.46 16.88
C ASP A 204 -2.16 -3.56 17.18
N ARG A 205 -1.76 -4.45 18.09
CA ARG A 205 -0.36 -4.65 18.44
C ARG A 205 0.43 -5.24 17.26
N ILE A 206 -0.18 -6.16 16.51
CA ILE A 206 0.42 -6.68 15.28
C ILE A 206 0.66 -5.53 14.31
N LEU A 207 -0.31 -4.63 14.10
CA LEU A 207 -0.20 -3.52 13.15
C LEU A 207 0.77 -2.42 13.61
N ASP A 208 1.11 -2.37 14.89
CA ASP A 208 2.12 -1.44 15.42
C ASP A 208 3.54 -1.98 15.27
N ASN A 209 3.69 -3.27 14.96
CA ASN A 209 4.99 -3.88 14.71
C ASN A 209 5.55 -3.51 13.32
N PRO A 210 6.84 -3.13 13.21
CA PRO A 210 7.51 -2.82 11.92
C PRO A 210 7.40 -3.91 10.84
N GLY A 211 7.30 -5.19 11.23
CA GLY A 211 7.13 -6.34 10.34
C GLY A 211 5.68 -6.58 9.85
N SER A 212 4.72 -5.78 10.33
CA SER A 212 3.29 -5.89 9.98
C SER A 212 2.88 -5.58 8.53
N PRO A 213 3.67 -4.90 7.66
CA PRO A 213 3.27 -4.64 6.28
C PRO A 213 2.87 -5.90 5.51
N ARG A 214 3.59 -7.01 5.70
CA ARG A 214 3.29 -8.30 5.08
C ARG A 214 1.95 -8.87 5.55
N PHE A 215 1.68 -8.78 6.86
CA PHE A 215 0.41 -9.22 7.44
C PHE A 215 -0.77 -8.42 6.88
N GLY A 216 -0.76 -7.09 7.00
CA GLY A 216 -1.89 -6.27 6.57
C GLY A 216 -2.18 -6.39 5.08
N ARG A 217 -1.13 -6.45 4.23
CA ARG A 217 -1.30 -6.71 2.79
C ARG A 217 -1.85 -8.11 2.52
N GLY A 218 -1.36 -9.11 3.25
CA GLY A 218 -1.83 -10.49 3.15
C GLY A 218 -3.33 -10.63 3.46
N ILE A 219 -3.79 -10.01 4.55
CA ILE A 219 -5.22 -9.98 4.92
C ILE A 219 -6.06 -9.34 3.82
N LEU A 220 -5.70 -8.15 3.34
CA LEU A 220 -6.47 -7.46 2.30
C LEU A 220 -6.50 -8.26 0.97
N ALA A 221 -5.41 -8.94 0.62
CA ALA A 221 -5.35 -9.79 -0.56
C ALA A 221 -6.25 -11.03 -0.42
N TRP A 222 -6.28 -11.65 0.76
CA TRP A 222 -7.13 -12.80 1.05
C TRP A 222 -8.61 -12.42 1.07
N GLN A 223 -8.98 -11.31 1.70
CA GLN A 223 -10.34 -10.77 1.64
C GLN A 223 -10.80 -10.58 0.18
N ALA A 224 -10.01 -9.90 -0.65
CA ALA A 224 -10.34 -9.70 -2.07
C ALA A 224 -10.40 -11.00 -2.88
N ARG A 225 -9.65 -12.04 -2.50
CA ARG A 225 -9.73 -13.37 -3.12
C ARG A 225 -11.03 -14.08 -2.73
N LEU A 226 -11.40 -14.03 -1.45
CA LEU A 226 -12.61 -14.66 -0.92
C LEU A 226 -13.89 -13.96 -1.42
N LEU A 227 -13.90 -12.63 -1.53
CA LEU A 227 -15.00 -11.87 -2.13
C LEU A 227 -15.30 -12.32 -3.56
N ARG A 228 -14.26 -12.48 -4.38
CA ARG A 228 -14.39 -13.00 -5.74
C ARG A 228 -14.86 -14.46 -5.76
N ALA A 229 -14.36 -15.30 -4.85
CA ALA A 229 -14.75 -16.70 -4.77
C ALA A 229 -16.21 -16.89 -4.33
N THR A 230 -16.69 -16.05 -3.40
CA THR A 230 -18.06 -16.07 -2.87
C THR A 230 -19.05 -15.29 -3.75
N LYS A 231 -18.59 -14.66 -4.84
CA LYS A 231 -19.38 -13.71 -5.65
C LYS A 231 -20.11 -12.68 -4.78
N SER A 232 -19.58 -12.39 -3.60
CA SER A 232 -20.11 -11.41 -2.65
C SER A 232 -19.39 -10.08 -2.79
N ASP A 233 -18.61 -9.91 -3.88
CA ASP A 233 -18.05 -8.62 -4.26
C ASP A 233 -19.24 -7.71 -4.60
N PRO A 234 -19.54 -6.69 -3.78
CA PRO A 234 -20.69 -5.86 -4.01
C PRO A 234 -20.56 -5.20 -5.38
N VAL A 235 -21.65 -5.04 -6.12
CA VAL A 235 -21.61 -4.32 -7.41
C VAL A 235 -21.45 -2.84 -7.13
N VAL A 236 -20.20 -2.43 -6.89
CA VAL A 236 -19.87 -1.05 -6.57
C VAL A 236 -19.91 -0.21 -7.84
N ARG A 237 -20.92 0.66 -7.95
CA ARG A 237 -21.03 1.62 -9.05
C ARG A 237 -20.50 2.97 -8.59
N ARG A 238 -19.42 3.46 -9.20
CA ARG A 238 -18.89 4.80 -8.90
C ARG A 238 -19.90 5.86 -9.31
N ARG A 239 -20.21 6.78 -8.40
CA ARG A 239 -21.06 7.94 -8.68
C ARG A 239 -20.18 9.18 -8.89
N PRO A 240 -20.48 10.04 -9.88
CA PRO A 240 -19.77 11.31 -10.05
C PRO A 240 -20.07 12.26 -8.87
N GLY A 241 -19.30 13.34 -8.74
CA GLY A 241 -19.58 14.37 -7.75
C GLY A 241 -18.62 14.40 -6.55
N ARG A 242 -18.81 15.43 -5.73
CA ARG A 242 -18.05 15.67 -4.49
C ARG A 242 -18.83 15.16 -3.29
N CYS A 243 -18.14 14.56 -2.33
CA CYS A 243 -18.80 14.23 -1.07
C CYS A 243 -19.18 15.53 -0.33
N PRO A 244 -20.44 15.74 0.07
CA PRO A 244 -20.86 16.98 0.73
C PRO A 244 -20.24 17.17 2.12
N ARG A 245 -19.74 16.09 2.74
CA ARG A 245 -19.05 16.15 4.04
C ARG A 245 -17.55 16.44 3.94
N CYS A 246 -16.86 15.81 3.00
CA CYS A 246 -15.41 15.91 2.92
C CYS A 246 -14.90 16.57 1.64
N THR A 247 -15.79 17.04 0.75
CA THR A 247 -15.54 17.77 -0.51
C THR A 247 -14.66 17.08 -1.57
N TRP A 248 -14.18 15.88 -1.32
CA TRP A 248 -13.37 15.09 -2.26
C TRP A 248 -14.21 14.61 -3.44
N VAL A 249 -13.60 14.60 -4.63
CA VAL A 249 -14.19 14.12 -5.89
C VAL A 249 -13.91 12.62 -6.06
N ASN A 250 -14.74 11.90 -6.82
CA ASN A 250 -14.54 10.49 -7.17
C ASN A 250 -14.51 9.52 -5.96
N VAL A 251 -15.06 9.94 -4.82
CA VAL A 251 -15.13 9.11 -3.61
C VAL A 251 -16.49 8.46 -3.41
N LEU A 252 -17.52 8.86 -4.17
CA LEU A 252 -18.88 8.37 -4.02
C LEU A 252 -19.10 7.07 -4.79
N GLN A 253 -19.76 6.11 -4.16
CA GLN A 253 -20.05 4.81 -4.75
C GLN A 253 -21.37 4.25 -4.22
N THR A 254 -22.18 3.68 -5.12
CA THR A 254 -23.41 2.97 -4.76
C THR A 254 -23.10 1.52 -4.43
N ARG A 255 -23.64 1.05 -3.31
CA ARG A 255 -23.64 -0.35 -2.89
C ARG A 255 -24.93 -1.05 -3.36
N ASP A 256 -24.96 -2.38 -3.24
CA ASP A 256 -26.07 -3.21 -3.71
C ASP A 256 -27.40 -2.94 -3.00
N ASP A 257 -27.34 -2.36 -1.80
CA ASP A 257 -28.50 -1.90 -1.02
C ASP A 257 -29.10 -0.57 -1.52
N GLY A 258 -28.58 -0.04 -2.63
CA GLY A 258 -29.02 1.23 -3.22
C GLY A 258 -28.47 2.47 -2.51
N HIS A 259 -27.71 2.32 -1.43
CA HIS A 259 -27.14 3.46 -0.71
C HIS A 259 -25.84 3.93 -1.36
N ILE A 260 -25.60 5.23 -1.31
CA ILE A 260 -24.40 5.89 -1.82
C ILE A 260 -23.49 6.19 -0.65
N GLU A 261 -22.30 5.61 -0.64
CA GLU A 261 -21.30 5.87 0.39
C GLU A 261 -20.13 6.70 -0.15
N CYS A 262 -19.59 7.57 0.69
CA CYS A 262 -18.29 8.18 0.46
C CYS A 262 -17.17 7.28 0.96
N ARG A 263 -16.33 6.75 0.06
CA ARG A 263 -15.15 5.91 0.37
C ARG A 263 -14.11 6.60 1.27
N ASN A 264 -14.10 7.94 1.31
CA ASN A 264 -13.17 8.69 2.17
C ASN A 264 -13.66 8.84 3.60
N CYS A 265 -14.79 9.52 3.82
CA CYS A 265 -15.31 9.82 5.16
C CYS A 265 -16.37 8.83 5.68
N GLY A 266 -16.87 7.91 4.85
CA GLY A 266 -17.88 6.92 5.22
C GLY A 266 -19.31 7.47 5.32
N ARG A 267 -19.58 8.71 4.88
CA ARG A 267 -20.95 9.24 4.82
C ARG A 267 -21.79 8.36 3.91
N LEU A 268 -22.88 7.82 4.45
CA LEU A 268 -23.94 7.15 3.71
C LEU A 268 -25.00 8.17 3.35
N MET A 269 -25.53 8.06 2.14
CA MET A 269 -26.61 8.87 1.58
C MET A 269 -27.58 7.96 0.84
N ASN A 270 -28.87 8.26 0.90
CA ASN A 270 -29.82 7.67 -0.04
C ASN A 270 -29.75 8.39 -1.40
N GLU A 271 -30.52 7.93 -2.40
CA GLU A 271 -30.49 8.53 -3.73
C GLU A 271 -31.01 9.98 -3.72
N ASP A 272 -32.04 10.30 -2.95
CA ASP A 272 -32.62 11.65 -2.86
C ASP A 272 -31.61 12.65 -2.27
N GLU A 273 -30.97 12.29 -1.15
CA GLU A 273 -29.89 13.07 -0.53
C GLU A 273 -28.72 13.28 -1.48
N TYR A 274 -28.39 12.29 -2.31
CA TYR A 274 -27.35 12.46 -3.33
C TYR A 274 -27.79 13.42 -4.43
N GLN A 275 -29.02 13.34 -4.91
CA GLN A 275 -29.52 14.29 -5.90
C GLN A 275 -29.53 15.72 -5.36
N ASP A 276 -29.99 15.91 -4.12
CA ASP A 276 -30.07 17.21 -3.48
C ASP A 276 -28.69 17.76 -3.10
N ASP A 277 -27.88 17.01 -2.36
CA ASP A 277 -26.62 17.54 -1.82
C ASP A 277 -25.46 17.52 -2.81
N VAL A 278 -25.49 16.63 -3.81
CA VAL A 278 -24.37 16.41 -4.73
C VAL A 278 -24.71 16.88 -6.12
N VAL A 279 -25.83 16.44 -6.69
CA VAL A 279 -26.15 16.74 -8.10
C VAL A 279 -26.67 18.17 -8.24
N SER A 280 -27.56 18.62 -7.36
CA SER A 280 -28.15 19.97 -7.46
C SER A 280 -27.12 21.07 -7.23
N VAL A 281 -26.11 20.80 -6.39
CA VAL A 281 -25.02 21.73 -6.05
C VAL A 281 -23.87 21.63 -7.06
N ALA A 282 -23.74 20.50 -7.77
CA ALA A 282 -22.70 20.33 -8.77
C ALA A 282 -23.01 21.14 -10.03
N GLY A 283 -22.30 22.26 -10.20
CA GLY A 283 -22.17 22.89 -11.52
C GLY A 283 -21.57 21.93 -12.55
N PHE A 284 -21.72 22.24 -13.83
CA PHE A 284 -21.22 21.41 -14.95
C PHE A 284 -19.72 21.05 -14.80
N ASP A 285 -18.92 21.92 -14.20
CA ASP A 285 -17.47 21.75 -13.97
C ASP A 285 -17.12 20.49 -13.16
N VAL A 286 -18.02 20.00 -12.29
CA VAL A 286 -17.75 18.83 -11.43
C VAL A 286 -17.70 17.53 -12.25
N VAL A 287 -18.43 17.46 -13.36
CA VAL A 287 -18.42 16.30 -14.25
C VAL A 287 -17.07 16.19 -14.96
N ASP A 288 -16.57 17.31 -15.49
CA ASP A 288 -15.27 17.37 -16.16
C ASP A 288 -14.12 17.06 -15.19
N GLU A 289 -14.19 17.59 -13.97
CA GLU A 289 -13.22 17.27 -12.91
C GLU A 289 -13.26 15.78 -12.53
N THR A 290 -14.47 15.19 -12.48
CA THR A 290 -14.64 13.76 -12.21
C THR A 290 -14.01 12.92 -13.32
N ILE A 291 -14.21 13.30 -14.59
CA ILE A 291 -13.62 12.61 -15.76
C ILE A 291 -12.09 12.74 -15.72
N ALA A 292 -11.55 13.95 -15.51
CA ALA A 292 -10.12 14.19 -15.42
C ALA A 292 -9.47 13.39 -14.28
N ALA A 293 -10.09 13.37 -13.10
CA ALA A 293 -9.59 12.61 -11.96
C ALA A 293 -9.70 11.08 -12.17
N ARG A 294 -10.63 10.58 -12.99
CA ARG A 294 -10.67 9.16 -13.41
C ARG A 294 -9.55 8.82 -14.39
N ALA A 295 -9.21 9.74 -15.30
CA ALA A 295 -8.09 9.55 -16.23
C ALA A 295 -6.73 9.50 -15.50
N ALA A 296 -6.63 10.15 -14.34
CA ALA A 296 -5.41 10.21 -13.53
C ALA A 296 -5.25 9.09 -12.48
N SER A 297 -6.26 8.23 -12.28
CA SER A 297 -6.31 7.22 -11.21
C SER A 297 -6.12 5.80 -11.72
#